data_AF-A0A920C216-F1
#
_entry.id   AF-A0A920C216-F1
#
_cell.length_a   1.000
_cell.length_b   1.000
_cell.length_c   1.000
_cell.angle_alpha   90.00
_cell.angle_beta   90.00
_cell.angle_gamma   90.00
#
_symmetry.space_group_name_H-M   'P 1'
#
loop_
_entity.id
_entity.type
_entity.pdbx_description
1 polymer ?
#
loop_
_entity_poly.entity_id
_entity_poly.type
_entity_poly.pdbx_seq_one_letter_code
_entity_poly.pdbx_strand_id
1 'polypeptide(L)'
;MSIGYKVKRLFNNHAETSDNHIDQTLKTRYYKASKNAVLKEVEAYFNANPDFSIHAISEQHGEIGAKSIRGKKVLIIATVIMVRPYHTALDFSVTTETPIQIDFGYSNKIIKRIYQHVNEKLPNIEG
;
A
#
# COMPACT_ATOMS: atom_id res chain seq x y z
N MET A 1 -12.37 -16.67 16.74
CA MET A 1 -12.37 -15.27 16.24
C MET A 1 -13.77 -14.94 15.73
N SER A 2 -14.37 -13.83 16.18
CA SER A 2 -15.78 -13.50 15.91
C SER A 2 -15.98 -12.94 14.48
N ILE A 3 -16.99 -13.47 13.79
CA ILE A 3 -17.42 -13.12 12.43
C ILE A 3 -17.65 -11.61 12.25
N GLY A 4 -18.04 -10.88 13.31
CA GLY A 4 -18.29 -9.44 13.27
C GLY A 4 -17.08 -8.57 12.89
N TYR A 5 -15.85 -9.01 13.19
CA TYR A 5 -14.64 -8.24 12.86
C TYR A 5 -14.32 -8.22 11.36
N LYS A 6 -14.63 -9.31 10.64
CA LYS A 6 -14.47 -9.38 9.18
C LYS A 6 -15.46 -8.46 8.45
N VAL A 7 -16.66 -8.31 9.01
CA VAL A 7 -17.73 -7.49 8.47
C VAL A 7 -17.36 -6.00 8.55
N LYS A 8 -16.87 -5.52 9.71
CA LYS A 8 -16.50 -4.10 9.92
C LYS A 8 -15.42 -3.57 8.95
N ARG A 9 -14.51 -4.42 8.44
CA ARG A 9 -13.47 -4.05 7.46
C ARG A 9 -13.98 -3.86 6.03
N LEU A 10 -15.10 -4.48 5.66
CA LEU A 10 -15.75 -4.24 4.36
C LEU A 10 -16.57 -2.95 4.36
N PHE A 11 -16.87 -2.43 5.56
CA PHE A 11 -17.64 -1.20 5.78
C PHE A 11 -16.78 0.01 6.17
N ASN A 12 -15.46 -0.05 5.96
CA ASN A 12 -14.59 1.10 6.12
C ASN A 12 -14.17 1.62 4.73
N ASN A 13 -13.90 2.92 4.61
CA ASN A 13 -13.30 3.52 3.43
C ASN A 13 -11.77 3.62 3.53
N HIS A 14 -11.21 3.09 4.61
CA HIS A 14 -9.79 3.15 4.92
C HIS A 14 -9.21 1.75 5.14
N ALA A 15 -8.02 1.53 4.61
CA ALA A 15 -7.21 0.35 4.86
C ALA A 15 -5.75 0.73 5.11
N GLU A 16 -5.14 0.06 6.07
CA GLU A 16 -3.73 0.19 6.41
C GLU A 16 -3.08 -1.19 6.46
N THR A 17 -1.77 -1.22 6.29
CA THR A 17 -0.97 -2.42 6.54
C THR A 17 -0.33 -2.37 7.91
N SER A 18 -0.09 -3.54 8.50
CA SER A 18 0.70 -3.67 9.73
C SER A 18 1.31 -5.05 9.86
N ASP A 19 2.41 -5.18 10.61
CA ASP A 19 3.09 -6.46 10.82
C ASP A 19 2.15 -7.54 11.39
N ASN A 20 1.29 -7.14 12.33
CA ASN A 20 0.36 -8.02 13.04
C ASN A 20 -1.05 -7.99 12.45
N HIS A 21 -1.20 -7.62 11.17
CA HIS A 21 -2.50 -7.51 10.55
C HIS A 21 -3.21 -8.87 10.46
N ILE A 22 -4.47 -8.93 10.91
CA ILE A 22 -5.29 -10.17 10.96
C ILE A 22 -5.50 -10.82 9.58
N ASP A 23 -5.53 -10.00 8.54
CA ASP A 23 -5.55 -10.45 7.15
C ASP A 23 -4.14 -10.38 6.57
N GLN A 24 -3.62 -11.56 6.25
CA GLN A 24 -2.29 -11.79 5.69
C GLN A 24 -2.02 -10.96 4.44
N THR A 25 -3.06 -10.63 3.67
CA THR A 25 -2.90 -9.85 2.44
C THR A 25 -2.67 -8.36 2.68
N LEU A 26 -2.87 -7.88 3.91
CA LEU A 26 -2.59 -6.52 4.37
C LEU A 26 -1.51 -6.49 5.44
N LYS A 27 -0.71 -7.54 5.56
CA LYS A 27 0.51 -7.45 6.34
C LYS A 27 1.55 -6.59 5.61
N THR A 28 2.30 -5.84 6.39
CA THR A 28 3.55 -5.20 5.96
C THR A 28 4.41 -6.20 5.23
N ARG A 29 4.98 -5.81 4.08
CA ARG A 29 5.88 -6.69 3.31
C ARG A 29 7.31 -6.24 3.44
N TYR A 30 8.19 -7.21 3.52
CA TYR A 30 9.62 -7.00 3.65
C TYR A 30 10.34 -7.46 2.40
N TYR A 31 11.15 -6.60 1.80
CA TYR A 31 11.89 -6.90 0.58
C TYR A 31 13.39 -6.97 0.82
N LYS A 32 14.05 -7.90 0.13
CA LYS A 32 15.51 -8.02 0.08
C LYS A 32 16.11 -7.01 -0.87
N ALA A 33 15.91 -5.74 -0.55
CA ALA A 33 16.27 -4.61 -1.38
C ALA A 33 16.67 -3.42 -0.50
N SER A 34 17.27 -2.39 -1.12
CA SER A 34 17.50 -1.12 -0.42
C SER A 34 16.23 -0.28 -0.39
N LYS A 35 16.17 0.71 0.52
CA LYS A 35 15.08 1.71 0.56
C LYS A 35 14.83 2.32 -0.83
N ASN A 36 15.90 2.73 -1.52
CA ASN A 36 15.81 3.37 -2.83
C ASN A 36 15.24 2.42 -3.90
N ALA A 37 15.64 1.14 -3.90
CA ALA A 37 15.11 0.17 -4.84
C ALA A 37 13.59 -0.05 -4.65
N VAL A 38 13.13 -0.20 -3.40
CA VAL A 38 11.68 -0.35 -3.12
C VAL A 38 10.91 0.91 -3.50
N LEU A 39 11.42 2.10 -3.15
CA LEU A 39 10.80 3.37 -3.55
C LEU A 39 10.64 3.49 -5.06
N LYS A 40 11.68 3.18 -5.83
CA LYS A 40 11.65 3.25 -7.29
C LYS A 40 10.63 2.31 -7.90
N GLU A 41 10.46 1.10 -7.39
CA GLU A 41 9.44 0.17 -7.91
C GLU A 41 8.02 0.64 -7.57
N VAL A 42 7.80 1.24 -6.40
CA VAL A 42 6.50 1.86 -6.05
C VAL A 42 6.23 3.07 -6.95
N GLU A 43 7.23 3.91 -7.19
CA GLU A 43 7.14 5.04 -8.12
C GLU A 43 6.84 4.58 -9.54
N ALA A 44 7.52 3.53 -10.01
CA ALA A 44 7.31 2.91 -11.32
C ALA A 44 5.88 2.38 -11.47
N TYR A 45 5.31 1.75 -10.43
CA TYR A 45 3.90 1.33 -10.44
C TYR A 45 2.96 2.50 -10.72
N PHE A 46 3.13 3.62 -10.02
CA PHE A 46 2.26 4.79 -10.20
C PHE A 46 2.48 5.47 -11.55
N ASN A 47 3.73 5.60 -12.00
CA ASN A 47 4.05 6.20 -13.31
C ASN A 47 3.54 5.34 -14.49
N ALA A 48 3.52 4.02 -14.35
CA ALA A 48 2.99 3.11 -15.37
C ALA A 48 1.46 3.03 -15.39
N ASN A 49 0.77 3.53 -14.35
CA ASN A 49 -0.67 3.38 -14.20
C ASN A 49 -1.41 4.71 -14.43
N PRO A 50 -2.12 4.90 -15.55
CA PRO A 50 -2.78 6.15 -15.90
C PRO A 50 -3.97 6.50 -15.01
N ASP A 51 -4.37 5.63 -14.07
CA ASP A 51 -5.43 5.92 -13.11
C ASP A 51 -4.92 6.70 -11.88
N PHE A 52 -3.60 6.80 -11.70
CA PHE A 52 -2.97 7.46 -10.55
C PHE A 52 -2.06 8.62 -10.97
N SER A 53 -1.82 9.53 -10.04
CA SER A 53 -0.82 10.58 -10.15
C SER A 53 -0.08 10.72 -8.81
N ILE A 54 1.24 10.81 -8.87
CA ILE A 54 2.07 11.07 -7.71
C ILE A 54 1.99 12.57 -7.40
N HIS A 55 1.67 12.91 -6.15
CA HIS A 55 1.59 14.32 -5.72
C HIS A 55 2.67 14.71 -4.70
N ALA A 56 3.35 13.72 -4.09
CA ALA A 56 4.47 13.94 -3.19
C ALA A 56 5.40 12.74 -3.21
N ILE A 57 6.71 13.00 -3.19
CA ILE A 57 7.75 12.00 -2.92
C ILE A 57 8.69 12.60 -1.88
N SER A 58 8.94 11.86 -0.81
CA SER A 58 9.97 12.18 0.18
C SER A 58 10.98 11.04 0.24
N GLU A 59 12.04 11.14 -0.53
CA GLU A 59 13.11 10.13 -0.51
C GLU A 59 13.77 10.04 0.87
N GLN A 60 13.91 11.18 1.57
CA GLN A 60 14.49 11.25 2.91
C GLN A 60 13.68 10.41 3.90
N HIS A 61 12.37 10.63 3.97
CA HIS A 61 11.47 9.91 4.88
C HIS A 61 11.01 8.56 4.33
N GLY A 62 11.26 8.29 3.05
CA GLY A 62 10.87 7.05 2.39
C GLY A 62 9.38 7.00 2.07
N GLU A 63 8.77 8.13 1.70
CA GLU A 63 7.32 8.20 1.48
C GLU A 63 6.97 8.56 0.03
N ILE A 64 5.94 7.92 -0.50
CA ILE A 64 5.32 8.28 -1.79
C ILE A 64 3.83 8.50 -1.57
N GLY A 65 3.35 9.69 -1.89
CA GLY A 65 1.95 10.06 -1.89
C GLY A 65 1.39 10.04 -3.31
N ALA A 66 0.37 9.23 -3.56
CA ALA A 66 -0.34 9.16 -4.84
C ALA A 66 -1.85 9.37 -4.66
N LYS A 67 -2.49 9.89 -5.70
CA LYS A 67 -3.95 10.07 -5.76
C LYS A 67 -4.50 9.47 -7.04
N SER A 68 -5.71 8.96 -7.00
CA SER A 68 -6.42 8.58 -8.23
C SER A 68 -6.80 9.83 -9.02
N ILE A 69 -6.57 9.82 -10.33
CA ILE A 69 -7.02 10.88 -11.25
C ILE A 69 -8.28 10.49 -12.04
N ARG A 70 -8.65 9.20 -12.00
CA ARG A 70 -9.85 8.65 -12.64
C ARG A 70 -10.61 7.76 -11.66
N GLY A 71 -11.93 7.68 -11.84
CA GLY A 71 -12.80 6.82 -11.03
C GLY A 71 -12.99 7.30 -9.59
N LYS A 72 -13.00 6.36 -8.64
CA LYS A 72 -13.16 6.65 -7.21
C LYS A 72 -11.95 7.43 -6.70
N LYS A 73 -12.18 8.55 -6.01
CA LYS A 73 -11.13 9.34 -5.36
C LYS A 73 -10.45 8.53 -4.26
N VAL A 74 -9.14 8.35 -4.36
CA VAL A 74 -8.30 7.67 -3.38
C VAL A 74 -7.06 8.47 -3.11
N LEU A 75 -6.66 8.49 -1.84
CA LEU A 75 -5.35 8.91 -1.37
C LEU A 75 -4.57 7.67 -0.93
N ILE A 76 -3.36 7.52 -1.44
CA ILE A 76 -2.44 6.44 -1.12
C ILE A 76 -1.18 7.06 -0.55
N ILE A 77 -0.75 6.58 0.61
CA ILE A 77 0.54 6.89 1.20
C ILE A 77 1.28 5.57 1.31
N ALA A 78 2.42 5.46 0.63
CA ALA A 78 3.33 4.33 0.72
C ALA A 78 4.56 4.73 1.53
N THR A 79 4.90 3.96 2.55
CA THR A 79 6.04 4.22 3.45
C THR A 79 7.04 3.10 3.33
N VAL A 80 8.31 3.45 3.10
CA VAL A 80 9.41 2.54 2.80
C VAL A 80 10.52 2.74 3.81
N ILE A 81 10.69 1.77 4.71
CA ILE A 81 11.65 1.86 5.82
C ILE A 81 12.61 0.70 5.74
N MET A 82 13.91 0.99 5.63
CA MET A 82 14.95 -0.04 5.73
C MET A 82 15.30 -0.25 7.19
N VAL A 83 14.81 -1.34 7.78
CA VAL A 83 15.01 -1.68 9.20
C VAL A 83 16.42 -2.21 9.47
N ARG A 84 17.04 -2.86 8.48
CA ARG A 84 18.45 -3.27 8.46
C ARG A 84 18.90 -3.45 7.00
N PRO A 85 20.21 -3.58 6.70
CA PRO A 85 20.68 -3.71 5.32
C PRO A 85 19.96 -4.84 4.56
N TYR A 86 19.42 -4.51 3.38
CA TYR A 86 18.63 -5.41 2.54
C TYR A 86 17.41 -6.04 3.25
N HIS A 87 16.83 -5.32 4.19
CA HIS A 87 15.57 -5.67 4.82
C HIS A 87 14.72 -4.40 4.89
N THR A 88 13.84 -4.23 3.92
CA THR A 88 13.05 -3.01 3.76
C THR A 88 11.57 -3.30 3.83
N ALA A 89 10.91 -2.72 4.82
CA ALA A 89 9.47 -2.72 4.98
C ALA A 89 8.83 -1.78 3.95
N LEU A 90 7.70 -2.21 3.39
CA LEU A 90 6.78 -1.42 2.59
C LEU A 90 5.40 -1.47 3.21
N ASP A 91 4.95 -0.32 3.68
CA ASP A 91 3.66 -0.10 4.32
C ASP A 91 2.77 0.84 3.53
N PHE A 92 1.47 0.73 3.75
CA PHE A 92 0.46 1.53 3.09
C PHE A 92 -0.58 2.06 4.05
N SER A 93 -1.03 3.28 3.76
CA SER A 93 -2.24 3.88 4.27
C SER A 93 -3.06 4.34 3.07
N VAL A 94 -4.23 3.74 2.87
CA VAL A 94 -5.10 3.98 1.70
C VAL A 94 -6.47 4.41 2.15
N THR A 95 -6.88 5.60 1.71
CA THR A 95 -8.19 6.17 2.03
C THR A 95 -8.95 6.46 0.75
N THR A 96 -10.13 5.87 0.62
CA THR A 96 -11.08 6.18 -0.44
C THR A 96 -12.05 7.26 0.02
N GLU A 97 -12.23 8.33 -0.75
CA GLU A 97 -13.31 9.28 -0.51
C GLU A 97 -14.63 8.70 -1.06
N THR A 98 -15.57 8.43 -0.17
CA THR A 98 -16.91 7.95 -0.54
C THR A 98 -17.99 8.70 0.27
N PRO A 99 -19.17 8.97 -0.31
CA PRO A 99 -20.24 9.68 0.41
C PRO A 99 -20.74 8.96 1.67
N ILE A 100 -20.61 7.63 1.71
CA ILE A 100 -21.14 6.77 2.78
C ILE A 100 -20.05 6.13 3.64
N GLN A 101 -18.81 6.62 3.58
CA GLN A 101 -17.65 6.11 4.36
C GLN A 101 -17.40 4.59 4.22
N ILE A 102 -17.88 3.97 3.13
CA ILE A 102 -17.75 2.54 2.82
C ILE A 102 -17.20 2.42 1.41
N ASP A 103 -16.08 1.70 1.25
CA ASP A 103 -15.47 1.49 -0.07
C ASP A 103 -15.58 0.05 -0.61
N PHE A 104 -16.23 -0.85 0.13
CA PHE A 104 -16.39 -2.27 -0.21
C PHE A 104 -15.05 -2.99 -0.46
N GLY A 105 -14.00 -2.61 0.27
CA GLY A 105 -12.67 -3.21 0.16
C GLY A 105 -11.87 -2.70 -1.04
N TYR A 106 -12.24 -1.57 -1.63
CA TYR A 106 -11.51 -0.97 -2.75
C TYR A 106 -10.09 -0.59 -2.35
N SER A 107 -9.91 0.03 -1.18
CA SER A 107 -8.61 0.33 -0.57
C SER A 107 -7.74 -0.92 -0.42
N ASN A 108 -8.30 -2.02 0.13
CA ASN A 108 -7.62 -3.31 0.24
C ASN A 108 -7.14 -3.83 -1.14
N LYS A 109 -7.96 -3.66 -2.18
CA LYS A 109 -7.63 -4.12 -3.53
C LYS A 109 -6.48 -3.32 -4.14
N ILE A 110 -6.39 -2.03 -3.84
CA ILE A 110 -5.27 -1.18 -4.27
C ILE A 110 -3.97 -1.66 -3.64
N ILE A 111 -3.95 -1.83 -2.31
CA ILE A 111 -2.77 -2.33 -1.58
C ILE A 111 -2.27 -3.64 -2.22
N LYS A 112 -3.17 -4.60 -2.43
CA LYS A 112 -2.84 -5.90 -3.05
C LYS A 112 -2.22 -5.78 -4.44
N ARG A 113 -2.71 -4.85 -5.27
CA ARG A 113 -2.19 -4.62 -6.63
C ARG A 113 -0.78 -4.06 -6.62
N ILE A 114 -0.52 -3.05 -5.77
CA ILE A 114 0.82 -2.46 -5.64
C ILE A 114 1.79 -3.53 -5.13
N TYR A 115 1.38 -4.26 -4.08
CA TYR A 115 2.15 -5.36 -3.55
C TYR A 115 2.43 -6.48 -4.55
N GLN A 116 1.47 -6.83 -5.40
CA GLN A 116 1.70 -7.79 -6.47
C GLN A 116 2.78 -7.28 -7.44
N HIS A 117 2.68 -6.03 -7.88
CA HIS A 117 3.67 -5.43 -8.77
C HIS A 117 5.08 -5.44 -8.16
N VAL A 118 5.24 -4.99 -6.91
CA VAL A 118 6.55 -4.94 -6.26
C VAL A 118 7.11 -6.35 -6.04
N ASN A 119 6.28 -7.32 -5.67
CA ASN A 119 6.68 -8.74 -5.54
C ASN A 119 7.19 -9.36 -6.85
N GLU A 120 6.70 -8.92 -8.00
CA GLU A 120 7.17 -9.40 -9.31
C GLU A 120 8.58 -8.87 -9.65
N LYS A 121 9.03 -7.82 -8.96
CA LYS A 121 10.30 -7.12 -9.24
C LYS A 121 11.35 -7.33 -8.16
N LEU A 122 10.93 -7.46 -6.90
CA LEU A 122 11.81 -7.56 -5.75
C LEU A 122 11.56 -8.83 -4.95
N PRO A 123 12.61 -9.51 -4.45
CA PRO A 123 12.44 -10.68 -3.60
C PRO A 123 11.77 -10.30 -2.28
N ASN A 124 10.58 -10.85 -2.02
CA ASN A 124 9.93 -10.77 -0.71
C ASN A 124 10.64 -11.71 0.27
N ILE A 125 10.92 -11.25 1.48
CA ILE A 125 11.65 -11.99 2.52
C ILE A 125 10.72 -12.88 3.33
N GLU A 126 9.49 -12.42 3.59
CA GLU A 126 8.33 -13.14 4.16
C GLU A 126 7.33 -12.13 4.76
N GLY A 127 6.05 -12.51 4.82
CA GLY A 127 4.95 -11.86 5.54
C GLY A 127 4.04 -12.92 6.15
#